data_AF-A0A2X1IXU3-F1
#
_entry.id   AF-A0A2X1IXU3-F1
#
_cell.length_a   1.000
_cell.length_b   1.000
_cell.length_c   1.000
_cell.angle_alpha   90.00
_cell.angle_beta   90.00
_cell.angle_gamma   90.00
#
_symmetry.space_group_name_H-M   'P 1'
#
loop_
_entity.id
_entity.type
_entity.pdbx_description
1 polymer ?
#
loop_
_entity_poly.entity_id
_entity_poly.type
_entity_poly.pdbx_seq_one_letter_code
_entity_poly.pdbx_strand_id
1 'polypeptide(L)'
;MAAEYWPTPDSKQTALVNEKRRAALNMLYIDPQNSSQIIAEQVIPENEGGWWIREVGLFDESGALIAVGNCPESYKPQLAEGSGRTQTVRMVLITSSTDNITLKIDPAVVLATRKYVDDKALELKVYADDQMAKTSCRTGPAFTVCTQRKSDVYRDTQSANASSRE
;
A
#
# COMPACT_ATOMS: atom_id res chain seq x y z
N MET A 1 4.43 -23.23 37.17
CA MET A 1 3.39 -22.19 37.04
C MET A 1 3.83 -21.29 35.91
N ALA A 2 3.22 -21.40 34.73
CA ALA A 2 3.55 -20.49 33.63
C ALA A 2 2.89 -19.15 33.96
N ALA A 3 3.67 -18.12 34.24
CA ALA A 3 3.15 -16.78 34.41
C ALA A 3 2.37 -16.41 33.13
N GLU A 4 1.14 -15.94 33.30
CA GLU A 4 0.35 -15.31 32.25
C GLU A 4 1.14 -14.11 31.71
N TYR A 5 1.93 -14.37 30.67
CA TYR A 5 2.74 -13.36 30.02
C TYR A 5 1.83 -12.46 29.18
N TRP A 6 1.40 -11.36 29.78
CA TRP A 6 0.79 -10.21 29.11
C TRP A 6 1.90 -9.23 28.74
N PRO A 7 2.34 -9.17 27.46
CA PRO A 7 3.32 -8.18 27.04
C PRO A 7 2.67 -6.79 27.11
N THR A 8 3.13 -5.97 28.06
CA THR A 8 2.82 -4.54 28.07
C THR A 8 3.74 -3.87 27.06
N PRO A 9 3.21 -3.24 26.00
CA PRO A 9 4.03 -2.54 25.02
C PRO A 9 4.75 -1.36 25.68
N ASP A 10 6.08 -1.31 25.57
CA ASP A 10 6.90 -0.18 26.00
C ASP A 10 7.45 0.53 24.76
N SER A 11 7.34 1.86 24.71
CA SER A 11 7.88 2.67 23.61
C SER A 11 9.40 2.65 23.52
N LYS A 12 10.09 2.21 24.58
CA LYS A 12 11.55 2.02 24.59
C LYS A 12 11.99 0.66 24.07
N GLN A 13 11.07 -0.25 23.76
CA GLN A 13 11.44 -1.54 23.17
C GLN A 13 12.06 -1.33 21.79
N THR A 14 13.18 -2.01 21.58
CA THR A 14 13.87 -2.06 20.29
C THR A 14 13.63 -3.39 19.56
N ALA A 15 13.05 -4.37 20.25
CA ALA A 15 12.74 -5.69 19.73
C ALA A 15 11.52 -6.30 20.43
N LEU A 16 10.86 -7.23 19.75
CA LEU A 16 9.81 -8.08 20.31
C LEU A 16 10.42 -9.11 21.26
N VAL A 17 9.72 -9.48 22.33
CA VAL A 17 10.27 -10.37 23.36
C VAL A 17 10.33 -11.83 22.90
N ASN A 18 9.37 -12.23 22.08
CA ASN A 18 9.21 -13.56 21.53
C ASN A 18 8.82 -13.47 20.04
N GLU A 19 9.73 -12.89 19.24
CA GLU A 19 9.59 -12.85 17.79
C GLU A 19 9.52 -14.28 17.22
N LYS A 20 8.38 -14.64 16.62
CA LYS A 20 8.19 -15.94 15.94
C LYS A 20 8.33 -15.87 14.43
N ARG A 21 7.99 -14.72 13.85
CA ARG A 21 7.92 -14.52 12.41
C ARG A 21 8.26 -13.07 12.06
N ARG A 22 9.09 -12.90 11.04
CA ARG A 22 9.32 -11.63 10.36
C ARG A 22 8.97 -11.78 8.88
N ALA A 23 8.16 -10.86 8.36
CA ALA A 23 7.79 -10.85 6.95
C ALA A 23 7.51 -9.41 6.51
N ALA A 24 7.60 -9.16 5.19
CA ALA A 24 7.26 -7.88 4.62
C ALA A 24 5.74 -7.68 4.61
N LEU A 25 5.31 -6.43 4.85
CA LEU A 25 3.91 -6.01 4.88
C LEU A 25 3.21 -6.31 3.55
N ASN A 26 1.98 -6.80 3.66
CA ASN A 26 1.12 -7.03 2.51
C ASN A 26 0.41 -5.78 2.04
N MET A 27 0.03 -4.89 2.95
CA MET A 27 -0.55 -3.59 2.63
C MET A 27 -0.22 -2.59 3.74
N LEU A 28 -0.04 -1.33 3.36
CA LEU A 28 0.15 -0.23 4.29
C LEU A 28 -0.50 1.03 3.70
N TYR A 29 -1.54 1.54 4.36
CA TYR A 29 -2.32 2.67 3.85
C TYR A 29 -2.87 3.54 4.98
N ILE A 30 -3.23 4.77 4.65
CA ILE A 30 -3.90 5.70 5.56
C ILE A 30 -5.41 5.49 5.43
N ASP A 31 -6.13 5.43 6.54
CA ASP A 31 -7.58 5.30 6.53
C ASP A 31 -8.21 6.52 5.81
N PRO A 32 -8.99 6.32 4.73
CA PRO A 32 -9.64 7.42 4.02
C PRO A 32 -10.65 8.20 4.87
N GLN A 33 -11.18 7.60 5.94
CA GLN A 33 -12.08 8.28 6.88
C GLN A 33 -11.32 9.05 7.95
N ASN A 34 -10.09 8.63 8.28
CA ASN A 34 -9.29 9.20 9.36
C ASN A 34 -7.83 9.33 8.91
N SER A 35 -7.44 10.53 8.47
CA SER A 35 -6.07 10.78 8.02
C SER A 35 -5.01 10.55 9.11
N SER A 36 -5.40 10.55 10.39
CA SER A 36 -4.49 10.27 11.52
C SER A 36 -4.26 8.78 11.78
N GLN A 37 -4.93 7.88 11.05
CA GLN A 37 -4.82 6.44 11.24
C GLN A 37 -4.10 5.78 10.07
N ILE A 38 -3.04 5.04 10.39
CA ILE A 38 -2.30 4.22 9.44
C ILE A 38 -2.59 2.75 9.74
N ILE A 39 -2.92 2.01 8.70
CA ILE A 39 -3.29 0.60 8.79
C ILE A 39 -2.20 -0.21 8.11
N ALA A 40 -1.48 -1.00 8.92
CA ALA A 40 -0.51 -1.99 8.46
C ALA A 40 -1.16 -3.37 8.47
N GLU A 41 -1.09 -4.08 7.35
CA GLU A 41 -1.66 -5.41 7.20
C GLU A 41 -0.61 -6.42 6.77
N GLN A 42 -0.59 -7.54 7.48
CA GLN A 42 0.20 -8.72 7.17
C GLN A 42 -0.71 -9.92 7.01
N VAL A 43 -0.56 -10.65 5.92
CA VAL A 43 -1.21 -11.95 5.71
C VAL A 43 -0.22 -13.05 6.11
N ILE A 44 -0.65 -13.89 7.05
CA ILE A 44 0.07 -15.10 7.47
C ILE A 44 -0.56 -16.29 6.72
N PRO A 45 0.14 -16.89 5.76
CA PRO A 45 -0.36 -18.05 5.03
C PRO A 45 -0.50 -19.30 5.93
N GLU A 46 -1.18 -20.32 5.41
CA GLU A 46 -1.49 -21.56 6.14
C GLU A 46 -0.28 -22.48 6.39
N ASN A 47 0.77 -22.36 5.59
CA ASN A 47 2.02 -23.12 5.72
C ASN A 47 2.88 -22.65 6.91
N GLU A 48 2.58 -21.48 7.47
CA GLU A 48 3.30 -20.88 8.59
C GLU A 48 2.38 -20.76 9.80
N GLY A 49 2.71 -21.48 10.87
CA GLY A 49 1.94 -21.54 12.11
C GLY A 49 2.53 -22.52 13.12
N GLY A 50 1.74 -22.91 14.12
CA GLY A 50 2.15 -23.73 15.25
C GLY A 50 2.61 -22.89 16.45
N TRP A 51 2.28 -21.60 16.50
CA TRP A 51 2.63 -20.71 17.61
C TRP A 51 1.47 -19.82 18.02
N TRP A 52 1.59 -19.31 19.24
CA TRP A 52 0.70 -18.30 19.80
C TRP A 52 1.19 -16.90 19.43
N ILE A 53 0.29 -16.10 18.89
CA ILE A 53 0.50 -14.67 18.64
C ILE A 53 0.07 -13.93 19.92
N ARG A 54 0.98 -13.14 20.48
CA ARG A 54 0.76 -12.34 21.70
C ARG A 54 1.26 -10.90 21.57
N GLU A 55 2.13 -10.64 20.60
CA GLU A 55 2.67 -9.31 20.31
C GLU A 55 2.82 -9.16 18.81
N VAL A 56 2.67 -7.92 18.34
CA VAL A 56 2.88 -7.52 16.96
C VAL A 56 3.78 -6.29 16.94
N GLY A 57 4.70 -6.24 15.98
CA GLY A 57 5.66 -5.15 15.86
C GLY A 57 5.80 -4.72 14.42
N LEU A 58 5.98 -3.42 14.21
CA LEU A 58 6.26 -2.83 12.91
C LEU A 58 7.73 -2.43 12.86
N PHE A 59 8.47 -2.99 11.91
CA PHE A 59 9.89 -2.68 11.71
C PHE A 59 10.09 -1.85 10.43
N ASP A 60 11.09 -0.98 10.43
CA ASP A 60 11.55 -0.30 9.22
C ASP A 60 12.58 -1.14 8.42
N GLU A 61 13.07 -0.58 7.32
CA GLU A 61 14.11 -1.19 6.48
C GLU A 61 15.46 -1.31 7.21
N SER A 62 15.73 -0.44 8.19
CA SER A 62 16.96 -0.50 9.00
C SER A 62 16.89 -1.57 10.12
N GLY A 63 15.71 -2.17 10.32
CA GLY A 63 15.45 -3.13 11.38
C GLY A 63 15.08 -2.49 12.73
N ALA A 64 14.84 -1.18 12.78
CA ALA A 64 14.36 -0.48 13.96
C ALA A 64 12.87 -0.74 14.18
N LEU A 65 12.49 -1.02 15.43
CA LEU A 65 11.10 -1.18 15.84
C LEU A 65 10.42 0.20 15.92
N ILE A 66 9.44 0.42 15.05
CA ILE A 66 8.71 1.70 14.92
C ILE A 66 7.49 1.72 15.84
N ALA A 67 6.83 0.58 15.99
CA ALA A 67 5.66 0.47 16.85
C ALA A 67 5.47 -0.96 17.33
N VAL A 68 4.90 -1.09 18.53
CA VAL A 68 4.56 -2.36 19.17
C VAL A 68 3.11 -2.34 19.60
N GLY A 69 2.41 -3.44 19.35
CA GLY A 69 1.03 -3.67 19.72
C GLY A 69 0.88 -4.96 20.52
N ASN A 70 0.04 -4.91 21.54
CA ASN A 70 -0.41 -6.11 22.24
C ASN A 70 -1.52 -6.79 21.42
N CYS A 71 -1.46 -8.12 21.29
CA CYS A 71 -2.51 -8.91 20.65
C CYS A 71 -3.03 -9.93 21.67
N PRO A 72 -4.36 -10.11 21.81
CA PRO A 72 -4.88 -11.19 22.64
C PRO A 72 -4.33 -12.52 22.15
N GLU A 73 -4.14 -13.46 23.08
CA GLU A 73 -3.58 -14.76 22.77
C GLU A 73 -4.36 -15.46 21.65
N SER A 74 -3.76 -15.52 20.47
CA SER A 74 -4.37 -16.06 19.25
C SER A 74 -3.50 -17.18 18.72
N TYR A 75 -4.05 -18.39 18.67
CA TYR A 75 -3.34 -19.53 18.11
C TYR A 75 -3.45 -19.55 16.59
N LYS A 76 -2.29 -19.60 15.91
CA LYS A 76 -2.22 -19.78 14.47
C LYS A 76 -1.84 -21.24 14.18
N PRO A 77 -2.79 -22.12 13.82
CA PRO A 77 -2.47 -23.48 13.43
C PRO A 77 -1.69 -23.53 12.10
N GLN A 78 -0.86 -24.55 11.96
CA GLN A 78 -0.18 -24.90 10.70
C GLN A 78 -0.98 -25.95 9.93
N LEU A 79 -0.78 -26.01 8.61
CA LEU A 79 -1.45 -27.00 7.75
C LEU A 79 -1.22 -28.45 8.20
N ALA A 80 -0.04 -28.77 8.74
CA ALA A 80 0.29 -30.11 9.26
C ALA A 80 -0.60 -30.57 10.42
N GLU A 81 -1.21 -29.62 11.15
CA GLU A 81 -2.16 -29.91 12.23
C GLU A 81 -3.59 -30.13 11.72
N GLY A 82 -3.79 -30.13 10.40
CA GLY A 82 -5.10 -30.38 9.76
C GLY A 82 -6.06 -29.20 9.78
N SER A 83 -5.61 -28.03 10.27
CA SER A 83 -6.41 -26.81 10.37
C SER A 83 -5.62 -25.60 9.84
N GLY A 84 -4.95 -25.77 8.70
CA GLY A 84 -4.26 -24.67 8.02
C GLY A 84 -5.26 -23.57 7.67
N ARG A 85 -5.10 -22.39 8.27
CA ARG A 85 -5.92 -21.21 7.97
C ARG A 85 -5.02 -20.04 7.66
N THR A 86 -5.36 -19.27 6.64
CA THR A 86 -4.75 -17.96 6.40
C THR A 86 -5.32 -16.97 7.42
N GLN A 87 -4.44 -16.28 8.15
CA GLN A 87 -4.82 -15.28 9.16
C GLN A 87 -4.22 -13.94 8.78
N THR A 88 -5.07 -12.92 8.72
CA THR A 88 -4.64 -11.55 8.48
C THR A 88 -4.48 -10.84 9.81
N VAL A 89 -3.28 -10.30 10.05
CA VAL A 89 -2.96 -9.47 11.21
C VAL A 89 -2.98 -8.02 10.76
N ARG A 90 -3.80 -7.21 11.43
CA ARG A 90 -3.95 -5.78 11.13
C ARG A 90 -3.55 -4.96 12.36
N MET A 91 -2.64 -4.02 12.17
CA MET A 91 -2.21 -3.08 13.18
C MET A 91 -2.61 -1.67 12.78
N VAL A 92 -3.36 -0.99 13.65
CA VAL A 92 -3.82 0.39 13.44
C VAL A 92 -2.95 1.30 14.31
N LEU A 93 -2.23 2.21 13.66
CA LEU A 93 -1.37 3.19 14.31
C LEU A 93 -2.06 4.56 14.25
N ILE A 94 -2.23 5.20 15.39
CA ILE A 94 -2.74 6.57 15.48
C ILE A 94 -1.53 7.50 15.63
N THR A 95 -1.38 8.44 14.69
CA THR A 95 -0.31 9.45 14.72
C THR A 95 -0.90 10.87 14.82
N SER A 96 -0.14 11.78 15.44
CA SER A 96 -0.50 13.20 15.54
C SER A 96 -0.31 13.97 14.24
N SER A 97 0.59 13.52 13.36
CA SER A 97 0.73 14.01 11.99
C SER A 97 1.29 12.90 11.09
N THR A 98 0.74 12.78 9.89
CA THR A 98 1.21 11.85 8.85
C THR A 98 2.40 12.41 8.06
N ASP A 99 2.74 13.69 8.20
CA ASP A 99 3.79 14.34 7.41
C ASP A 99 5.19 13.82 7.74
N ASN A 100 5.41 13.38 8.98
CA ASN A 100 6.71 12.83 9.41
C ASN A 100 6.92 11.38 8.99
N ILE A 101 5.86 10.70 8.57
CA ILE A 101 5.91 9.32 8.09
C ILE A 101 6.01 9.43 6.57
N THR A 102 7.22 9.70 6.08
CA THR A 102 7.65 9.56 4.67
C THR A 102 7.71 8.09 4.30
N LEU A 103 6.60 7.40 4.54
CA LEU A 103 6.36 6.07 4.09
C LEU A 103 6.47 6.11 2.58
N LYS A 104 7.55 5.52 2.06
CA LYS A 104 7.65 5.13 0.66
C LYS A 104 6.57 4.08 0.42
N ILE A 105 5.33 4.52 0.35
CA ILE A 105 4.17 3.70 0.02
C ILE A 105 4.48 3.23 -1.39
N ASP A 106 4.90 1.97 -1.49
CA ASP A 106 5.06 1.32 -2.77
C ASP A 106 3.69 0.68 -3.09
N PRO A 107 2.84 1.31 -3.91
CA PRO A 107 1.54 0.76 -4.25
C PRO A 107 1.64 -0.57 -5.02
N ALA A 108 2.85 -1.02 -5.36
CA ALA A 108 3.11 -2.30 -6.02
C ALA A 108 2.94 -3.51 -5.09
N VAL A 109 3.10 -3.36 -3.76
CA VAL A 109 2.86 -4.44 -2.79
C VAL A 109 1.42 -4.33 -2.29
N VAL A 110 0.47 -4.35 -3.21
CA VAL A 110 -0.95 -4.50 -2.90
C VAL A 110 -1.35 -5.81 -3.53
N LEU A 111 -1.65 -6.82 -2.70
CA LEU A 111 -2.36 -8.00 -3.16
C LEU A 111 -3.72 -7.50 -3.68
N ALA A 112 -3.79 -7.25 -4.98
CA ALA A 112 -4.80 -6.42 -5.58
C ALA A 112 -6.20 -6.99 -5.29
N THR A 113 -6.93 -6.35 -4.39
CA THR A 113 -8.37 -6.53 -4.37
C THR A 113 -8.88 -6.10 -5.74
N ARG A 114 -9.85 -6.83 -6.31
CA ARG A 114 -10.41 -6.55 -7.65
C ARG A 114 -10.71 -5.06 -7.85
N LYS A 115 -11.19 -4.41 -6.78
CA LYS A 115 -11.44 -2.97 -6.73
C LYS A 115 -10.24 -2.09 -7.11
N TYR A 116 -9.03 -2.38 -6.64
CA TYR A 116 -7.83 -1.61 -7.03
C TYR A 116 -7.51 -1.77 -8.52
N VAL A 117 -7.63 -2.99 -9.05
CA VAL A 117 -7.42 -3.27 -10.47
C VAL A 117 -8.50 -2.58 -11.31
N ASP A 118 -9.76 -2.64 -10.88
CA ASP A 118 -10.88 -2.01 -11.57
C ASP A 118 -10.74 -0.48 -11.58
N ASP A 119 -10.39 0.12 -10.44
CA ASP A 119 -10.21 1.57 -10.29
C ASP A 119 -9.01 2.04 -11.15
N LYS A 120 -7.89 1.30 -11.20
CA LYS A 120 -6.73 1.60 -12.06
C LYS A 120 -7.00 1.35 -13.55
N ALA A 121 -7.73 0.30 -13.89
CA ALA A 121 -8.14 0.03 -15.26
C ALA A 121 -9.10 1.11 -15.77
N LEU A 122 -9.98 1.63 -14.91
CA LEU A 122 -10.87 2.73 -15.25
C LEU A 122 -10.08 4.02 -15.51
N GLU A 123 -9.11 4.35 -14.65
CA GLU A 123 -8.22 5.51 -14.83
C GLU A 123 -7.45 5.43 -16.16
N LEU A 124 -6.89 4.26 -16.48
CA LEU A 124 -6.19 4.02 -17.74
C LEU A 124 -7.11 4.10 -18.97
N LYS A 125 -8.34 3.61 -18.87
CA LYS A 125 -9.34 3.72 -19.95
C LYS A 125 -9.70 5.17 -20.22
N VAL A 126 -10.00 5.95 -19.18
CA VAL A 126 -10.30 7.38 -19.32
C VAL A 126 -9.13 8.13 -19.96
N TYR A 127 -7.90 7.82 -19.55
CA TYR A 127 -6.70 8.41 -20.15
C TYR A 127 -6.55 8.00 -21.62
N ALA A 128 -6.72 6.72 -21.96
CA ALA A 128 -6.63 6.25 -23.34
C ALA A 128 -7.72 6.86 -24.24
N ASP A 129 -8.96 6.95 -23.75
CA ASP A 129 -10.08 7.56 -24.47
C ASP A 129 -9.85 9.07 -24.70
N ASP A 130 -9.29 9.78 -23.72
CA ASP A 130 -8.87 11.18 -23.88
C ASP A 130 -7.76 11.33 -24.94
N GLN A 131 -6.77 10.43 -24.97
CA GLN A 131 -5.73 10.44 -26.01
C GLN A 131 -6.30 10.08 -27.39
N MET A 132 -7.27 9.16 -27.47
CA MET A 132 -7.96 8.82 -28.72
C MET A 132 -8.85 9.96 -29.20
N ALA A 133 -9.54 10.67 -28.30
CA ALA A 133 -10.34 11.85 -28.64
C ALA A 133 -9.48 12.99 -29.19
N LYS A 134 -8.25 13.15 -28.67
CA LYS A 134 -7.25 14.09 -29.19
C LYS A 134 -6.67 13.65 -30.54
N THR A 135 -6.75 12.36 -30.86
CA THR A 135 -6.28 11.78 -32.12
C THR A 135 -7.44 11.74 -33.13
N SER A 136 -7.63 12.82 -33.88
CA SER A 136 -8.58 12.77 -35.01
C SER A 136 -7.98 11.95 -36.14
N CYS A 137 -8.59 10.81 -36.44
CA CYS A 137 -8.21 10.00 -37.58
C CYS A 137 -9.13 10.31 -38.77
N ARG A 138 -8.54 10.63 -39.93
CA ARG A 138 -9.29 10.92 -41.16
C ARG A 138 -9.14 9.75 -42.11
N THR A 139 -10.24 9.06 -42.39
CA THR A 139 -10.26 7.87 -43.27
C THR A 139 -10.51 8.30 -44.71
N GLY A 140 -9.57 7.99 -45.61
CA GLY A 140 -9.73 8.11 -47.07
C GLY A 140 -9.81 6.74 -47.75
N PRO A 141 -10.19 6.67 -49.04
CA PRO A 141 -10.45 5.40 -49.74
C PRO A 141 -9.21 4.50 -49.94
N ALA A 142 -8.00 5.01 -49.71
CA ALA A 142 -6.74 4.26 -49.90
C ALA A 142 -5.73 4.36 -48.74
N PHE A 143 -5.96 5.21 -47.73
CA PHE A 143 -5.07 5.33 -46.57
C PHE A 143 -5.80 5.98 -45.38
N THR A 144 -5.48 5.50 -44.18
CA THR A 144 -5.96 6.05 -42.91
C THR A 144 -4.80 6.81 -42.25
N VAL A 145 -4.87 8.14 -42.27
CA VAL A 145 -3.88 8.99 -41.58
C VAL A 145 -4.46 9.33 -40.20
N CYS A 146 -3.81 8.85 -39.13
CA CYS A 146 -4.07 9.38 -37.80
C CYS A 146 -2.98 10.41 -37.47
N THR A 147 -3.36 11.69 -37.34
CA THR A 147 -2.44 12.75 -36.91
C THR A 147 -2.91 13.30 -35.57
N GLN A 148 -2.03 13.36 -34.56
CA GLN A 148 -2.34 14.09 -33.33
C GLN A 148 -2.68 15.55 -33.68
N ARG A 149 -3.79 16.06 -33.15
CA ARG A 149 -4.18 17.46 -33.34
C ARG A 149 -3.15 18.34 -32.60
N LYS A 150 -2.17 18.86 -33.34
CA LYS A 150 -1.07 19.72 -32.86
C LYS A 150 -1.54 21.15 -32.49
N SER A 151 -2.70 21.35 -31.87
CA SER A 151 -3.22 22.71 -31.62
C SER A 151 -2.84 23.33 -30.28
N ASP A 152 -2.46 22.55 -29.26
CA ASP A 152 -2.31 23.13 -27.91
C ASP A 152 -0.86 23.22 -27.40
N VAL A 153 0.08 22.44 -27.96
CA VAL A 153 1.51 22.49 -27.55
C VAL A 153 2.23 23.76 -28.04
N TYR A 154 1.73 24.43 -29.08
CA TYR A 154 2.37 25.62 -29.66
C TYR A 154 1.90 26.96 -29.06
N ARG A 155 0.80 26.99 -28.29
CA ARG A 155 0.35 28.22 -27.60
C ARG A 155 1.05 28.44 -26.27
N ASP A 156 1.26 27.38 -25.48
CA ASP A 156 1.83 27.54 -24.13
C ASP A 156 3.33 27.87 -24.17
N THR A 157 4.06 27.37 -25.18
CA THR A 157 5.48 27.70 -25.37
C THR A 157 5.72 29.11 -25.91
N GLN A 158 4.73 29.75 -26.55
CA GLN A 158 4.82 31.16 -26.96
C GLN A 158 4.33 32.14 -25.89
N SER A 159 3.45 31.71 -24.98
CA SER A 159 3.06 32.51 -23.81
C SER A 159 4.19 32.59 -22.77
N ALA A 160 4.93 31.49 -22.55
CA ALA A 160 6.08 31.47 -21.63
C ALA A 160 7.30 32.29 -22.13
N ASN A 161 7.51 32.38 -23.45
CA ASN A 161 8.63 33.12 -24.04
C ASN A 161 8.31 34.59 -24.38
N ALA A 162 7.06 35.03 -24.23
CA ALA A 162 6.67 36.43 -24.42
C ALA A 162 6.75 37.28 -23.13
N SER A 163 6.79 36.66 -21.95
CA SER A 163 6.89 37.35 -20.65
C SER A 163 8.33 37.64 -20.18
N SER A 164 9.35 37.31 -20.98
CA SER A 164 10.78 37.50 -20.64
C SER A 164 11.48 38.53 -21.54
N ARG A 165 10.71 39.35 -22.25
CA ARG A 165 11.19 40.53 -23.01
C ARG A 165 10.35 41.76 -22.69
N GLU A 166 10.31 42.14 -21.42
CA GLU A 166 10.14 43.53 -20.96
C GLU A 166 11.02 43.75 -19.74
#